data_AF-A0A1V6PCV0-F1
#
_entry.id   AF-A0A1V6PCV0-F1
#
_cell.length_a   1.000
_cell.length_b   1.000
_cell.length_c   1.000
_cell.angle_alpha   90.00
_cell.angle_beta   90.00
_cell.angle_gamma   90.00
#
_symmetry.space_group_name_H-M   'P 1'
#
loop_
_entity.id
_entity.type
_entity.pdbx_description
1 polymer ?
#
loop_
_entity_poly.entity_id
_entity_poly.type
_entity_poly.pdbx_seq_one_letter_code
_entity_poly.pdbx_strand_id
1 'polypeptide(L)'
;MAAALNLGWWVFTTDYGGLDAQYTVGLQSGYAVLDWVRAILREGPGVGLSKNPIYALWGYSGGALASSWEAELQPTYAPELNFAGVALGGLTPNVSSKLQTIHRGV
;
A
#
# COMPACT_ATOMS: atom_id res chain seq x y z
N MET A 1 -3.79 9.79 -7.78
CA MET A 1 -5.05 10.28 -7.16
C MET A 1 -5.97 10.94 -8.19
N ALA A 2 -5.68 12.16 -8.68
CA ALA A 2 -6.56 12.88 -9.62
C ALA A 2 -6.94 12.08 -10.89
N ALA A 3 -5.97 11.37 -11.49
CA ALA A 3 -6.23 10.53 -12.66
C ALA A 3 -7.26 9.42 -12.38
N ALA A 4 -7.20 8.77 -11.21
CA ALA A 4 -8.14 7.70 -10.84
C ALA A 4 -9.55 8.27 -10.54
N LEU A 5 -9.63 9.40 -9.86
CA LEU A 5 -10.91 10.07 -9.61
C LEU A 5 -11.58 10.54 -10.92
N ASN A 6 -10.81 11.02 -11.90
CA ASN A 6 -11.33 11.39 -13.22
C ASN A 6 -11.88 10.18 -14.01
N LEU A 7 -11.44 8.96 -13.69
CA LEU A 7 -11.99 7.73 -14.24
C LEU A 7 -13.23 7.23 -13.47
N GLY A 8 -13.67 7.96 -12.44
CA GLY A 8 -14.77 7.56 -11.57
C GLY A 8 -14.41 6.42 -10.62
N TRP A 9 -13.12 6.18 -10.37
CA TRP A 9 -12.70 5.10 -9.49
C TRP A 9 -12.82 5.50 -8.03
N TRP A 10 -13.12 4.52 -7.19
CA TRP A 10 -12.95 4.64 -5.76
C TRP A 10 -11.44 4.72 -5.47
N VAL A 11 -11.05 5.74 -4.71
CA VAL A 11 -9.66 5.85 -4.26
C VAL A 11 -9.63 5.97 -2.77
N PHE A 12 -8.72 5.21 -2.19
CA PHE A 12 -8.51 5.17 -0.77
C PHE A 12 -7.01 5.43 -0.52
N THR A 13 -6.65 6.01 0.63
CA THR A 13 -5.24 6.15 1.09
C THR A 13 -5.07 5.63 2.51
N THR A 14 -3.96 4.94 2.79
CA THR A 14 -3.68 4.36 4.10
C THR A 14 -2.69 5.17 4.89
N ASP A 15 -2.88 5.22 6.21
CA ASP A 15 -1.87 5.68 7.15
C ASP A 15 -0.91 4.52 7.45
N TYR A 16 -0.14 4.11 6.44
CA TYR A 16 0.71 2.92 6.52
C TYR A 16 1.82 3.02 7.57
N GLY A 17 2.11 4.21 8.13
CA GLY A 17 3.02 4.36 9.27
C GLY A 17 2.39 3.98 10.63
N GLY A 18 1.09 3.69 10.66
CA GLY A 18 0.37 3.39 11.89
C GLY A 18 0.26 4.60 12.82
N LEU A 19 -0.22 4.36 14.04
CA LEU A 19 -0.48 5.41 15.02
C LEU A 19 0.78 6.14 15.49
N ASP A 20 1.93 5.47 15.42
CA ASP A 20 3.22 6.00 15.86
C ASP A 20 4.05 6.62 14.71
N ALA A 21 3.48 6.73 13.51
CA ALA A 21 4.15 7.27 12.31
C ALA A 21 5.51 6.60 12.00
N GLN A 22 5.55 5.27 12.11
CA GLN A 22 6.74 4.43 11.95
C GLN A 22 7.19 4.34 10.49
N TYR A 23 7.87 5.38 9.99
CA TYR A 23 8.41 5.39 8.65
C TYR A 23 9.50 4.31 8.48
N THR A 24 9.50 3.62 7.33
CA THR A 24 10.40 2.51 6.94
C THR A 24 10.18 1.17 7.64
N VAL A 25 9.22 1.04 8.57
CA VAL A 25 8.89 -0.24 9.21
C VAL A 25 7.98 -1.07 8.29
N GLY A 26 8.62 -1.79 7.37
CA GLY A 26 7.95 -2.48 6.28
C GLY A 26 6.82 -3.45 6.66
N LEU A 27 7.05 -4.31 7.66
CA LEU A 27 6.03 -5.26 8.12
C LEU A 27 4.76 -4.55 8.59
N GLN A 28 4.92 -3.53 9.44
CA GLN A 28 3.81 -2.71 9.93
C GLN A 28 3.09 -2.04 8.77
N SER A 29 3.82 -1.46 7.81
CA SER A 29 3.24 -0.83 6.63
C SER A 29 2.44 -1.81 5.78
N GLY A 30 2.98 -3.00 5.51
CA GLY A 30 2.28 -4.02 4.73
C GLY A 30 1.02 -4.54 5.43
N TYR A 31 1.08 -4.82 6.73
CA TYR A 31 -0.11 -5.22 7.50
C TYR A 31 -1.18 -4.12 7.51
N ALA A 32 -0.77 -2.87 7.75
CA ALA A 32 -1.69 -1.74 7.77
C ALA A 32 -2.43 -1.58 6.43
N VAL A 33 -1.73 -1.75 5.30
CA VAL A 33 -2.38 -1.63 3.99
C VAL A 33 -3.31 -2.82 3.72
N LEU A 34 -2.86 -4.06 3.94
CA LEU A 34 -3.68 -5.27 3.72
C LEU A 34 -4.96 -5.27 4.57
N ASP A 35 -4.85 -4.93 5.86
CA ASP A 35 -6.01 -4.90 6.75
C ASP A 35 -6.99 -3.78 6.42
N TRP A 36 -6.47 -2.68 5.89
CA TRP A 36 -7.32 -1.60 5.44
C TRP A 36 -8.02 -1.94 4.11
N VAL A 37 -7.39 -2.70 3.20
CA VAL A 37 -8.07 -3.27 2.02
C VAL A 37 -9.20 -4.19 2.47
N ARG A 38 -8.98 -5.07 3.46
CA ARG A 38 -10.05 -5.89 4.07
C ARG A 38 -11.19 -5.03 4.61
N ALA A 39 -10.88 -3.94 5.32
CA ALA A 39 -11.88 -3.04 5.85
C ALA A 39 -12.72 -2.39 4.74
N ILE A 40 -12.09 -1.93 3.65
CA ILE A 40 -12.79 -1.37 2.49
C ILE A 40 -13.68 -2.40 1.81
N LEU A 41 -13.19 -3.61 1.57
CA LEU A 41 -13.98 -4.65 0.92
C LEU A 41 -15.18 -5.08 1.76
N ARG A 42 -15.05 -5.02 3.09
CA ARG A 42 -16.12 -5.34 4.03
C ARG A 42 -17.16 -4.22 4.14
N GLU A 43 -16.73 -2.98 4.35
CA GLU A 43 -17.62 -1.84 4.66
C GLU A 43 -18.07 -1.08 3.41
N GLY A 44 -17.25 -1.06 2.36
CA GLY A 44 -17.48 -0.32 1.12
C GLY A 44 -18.85 -0.55 0.47
N PRO A 45 -19.39 -1.78 0.43
CA PRO A 45 -20.72 -2.02 -0.11
C PRO A 45 -21.83 -1.21 0.59
N GLY A 46 -21.66 -0.86 1.87
CA GLY A 46 -22.60 -0.01 2.61
C GLY A 46 -22.67 1.44 2.10
N VAL A 47 -21.67 1.89 1.35
CA VAL A 47 -21.59 3.23 0.76
C VAL A 47 -21.62 3.23 -0.77
N GLY A 48 -21.89 2.08 -1.39
CA GLY A 48 -22.07 1.95 -2.84
C GLY A 48 -20.88 1.38 -3.62
N LEU A 49 -19.85 0.84 -2.95
CA LEU A 49 -18.85 0.03 -3.62
C LEU A 49 -19.47 -1.29 -4.12
N SER A 50 -19.01 -1.80 -5.26
CA SER A 50 -19.39 -3.15 -5.71
C SER A 50 -19.01 -4.20 -4.66
N LYS A 51 -19.81 -5.26 -4.51
CA LYS A 51 -19.49 -6.41 -3.64
C LYS A 51 -18.26 -7.20 -4.12
N ASN A 52 -17.98 -7.16 -5.43
CA ASN A 52 -16.84 -7.80 -6.06
C ASN A 52 -16.08 -6.74 -6.89
N PRO A 53 -15.41 -5.77 -6.25
CA PRO A 53 -14.67 -4.74 -6.97
C PRO A 53 -13.39 -5.32 -7.56
N ILE A 54 -12.96 -4.79 -8.70
CA ILE A 54 -11.58 -4.97 -9.19
C ILE A 54 -10.76 -3.86 -8.53
N TYR A 55 -9.65 -4.23 -7.88
CA TYR A 55 -8.78 -3.29 -7.20
C TYR A 55 -7.31 -3.55 -7.52
N ALA A 56 -6.53 -2.49 -7.46
CA ALA A 56 -5.10 -2.48 -7.75
C ALA A 56 -4.38 -1.55 -6.78
N LEU A 57 -3.08 -1.78 -6.64
CA LEU A 57 -2.21 -1.02 -5.76
C LEU A 57 -1.27 -0.12 -6.55
N TRP A 58 -1.02 1.08 -6.04
CA TRP A 58 -0.05 2.01 -6.62
C TRP A 58 0.73 2.76 -5.54
N GLY A 59 2.05 2.84 -5.71
CA GLY A 59 2.94 3.54 -4.77
C GLY A 59 4.16 4.16 -5.44
N TYR A 60 4.56 5.36 -4.98
CA TYR A 60 5.81 6.02 -5.39
C TYR A 60 6.63 6.47 -4.18
N SER A 61 7.97 6.36 -4.24
CA SER A 61 8.87 6.76 -3.17
C SER A 61 8.53 6.05 -1.84
N GLY A 62 8.20 6.77 -0.76
CA GLY A 62 7.73 6.17 0.51
C GLY A 62 6.49 5.30 0.35
N GLY A 63 5.57 5.66 -0.56
CA GLY A 63 4.43 4.81 -0.88
C GLY A 63 4.83 3.51 -1.60
N ALA A 64 5.90 3.53 -2.41
CA ALA A 64 6.43 2.31 -3.03
C ALA A 64 7.08 1.38 -2.00
N LEU A 65 7.64 1.92 -0.91
CA LEU A 65 8.11 1.12 0.22
C LEU A 65 6.94 0.40 0.88
N ALA A 66 5.86 1.11 1.23
CA ALA A 66 4.70 0.47 1.85
C ALA A 66 4.06 -0.59 0.94
N SER A 67 3.82 -0.22 -0.33
CA SER A 67 3.17 -1.09 -1.31
C SER A 67 4.02 -2.30 -1.73
N SER A 68 5.37 -2.22 -1.67
CA SER A 68 6.20 -3.40 -1.92
C SER A 68 6.07 -4.42 -0.79
N TRP A 69 6.05 -3.96 0.47
CA TRP A 69 5.85 -4.84 1.62
C TRP A 69 4.46 -5.48 1.64
N GLU A 70 3.43 -4.74 1.26
CA GLU A 70 2.08 -5.28 1.04
C GLU A 70 2.11 -6.41 0.00
N ALA A 71 2.69 -6.17 -1.18
CA ALA A 71 2.76 -7.15 -2.25
C ALA A 71 3.54 -8.42 -1.84
N GLU A 72 4.60 -8.28 -1.06
CA GLU A 72 5.38 -9.40 -0.53
C GLU A 72 4.62 -10.19 0.56
N LEU A 73 3.86 -9.50 1.41
CA LEU A 73 3.12 -10.13 2.51
C LEU A 73 1.79 -10.74 2.08
N GLN A 74 1.16 -10.24 1.01
CA GLN A 74 -0.17 -10.67 0.57
C GLN A 74 -0.32 -12.20 0.49
N PRO A 75 0.60 -12.98 -0.12
CA PRO A 75 0.42 -14.42 -0.27
C PRO A 75 0.38 -15.20 1.05
N THR A 76 0.92 -14.63 2.14
CA THR A 76 1.03 -15.31 3.44
C THR A 76 0.14 -14.70 4.53
N TYR A 77 -0.01 -13.37 4.54
CA TYR A 77 -0.83 -12.67 5.53
C TYR A 77 -2.28 -12.47 5.10
N ALA A 78 -2.51 -12.30 3.80
CA ALA A 78 -3.84 -12.02 3.23
C ALA A 78 -4.09 -12.79 1.92
N PRO A 79 -3.99 -14.14 1.93
CA PRO A 79 -4.11 -14.96 0.74
C PRO A 79 -5.49 -14.88 0.07
N GLU A 80 -6.51 -14.42 0.79
CA GLU A 80 -7.86 -14.21 0.28
C GLU A 80 -8.02 -12.93 -0.56
N LEU A 81 -7.08 -11.99 -0.49
CA LEU A 81 -7.08 -10.78 -1.31
C LEU A 81 -6.52 -11.08 -2.71
N ASN A 82 -7.12 -10.52 -3.75
CA ASN A 82 -6.75 -10.75 -5.13
C ASN A 82 -6.65 -9.41 -5.89
N PHE A 83 -5.44 -8.87 -5.96
CA PHE A 83 -5.15 -7.62 -6.65
C PHE A 83 -5.04 -7.86 -8.15
N ALA A 84 -5.64 -6.99 -8.97
CA ALA A 84 -5.49 -7.02 -10.42
C ALA A 84 -4.08 -6.64 -10.89
N GLY A 85 -3.33 -5.94 -10.04
CA GLY A 85 -1.95 -5.57 -10.30
C GLY A 85 -1.41 -4.60 -9.26
N VAL A 86 -0.08 -4.45 -9.27
CA VAL A 86 0.67 -3.53 -8.41
C VAL A 86 1.60 -2.69 -9.28
N ALA A 87 1.53 -1.37 -9.16
CA ALA A 87 2.39 -0.43 -9.89
C ALA A 87 3.26 0.37 -8.92
N LEU A 88 4.58 0.14 -8.95
CA LEU A 88 5.54 0.74 -8.02
C LEU A 88 6.55 1.61 -8.77
N GLY A 89 6.95 2.75 -8.17
CA GLY A 89 8.01 3.61 -8.71
C GLY A 89 8.89 4.24 -7.63
N GLY A 90 10.16 4.51 -7.93
CA GLY A 90 11.07 5.13 -6.95
C GLY A 90 11.34 4.25 -5.72
N LEU A 91 11.51 2.93 -5.95
CA LEU A 91 11.64 1.90 -4.92
C LEU A 91 12.81 2.12 -3.95
N THR A 92 12.58 1.70 -2.70
CA THR A 92 13.57 1.64 -1.61
C THR A 92 13.61 0.23 -1.00
N PRO A 93 14.09 -0.78 -1.74
CA PRO A 93 14.06 -2.18 -1.28
C PRO A 93 15.07 -2.46 -0.16
N ASN A 94 16.09 -1.61 -0.02
CA ASN A 94 17.09 -1.71 1.04
C ASN A 94 17.21 -0.34 1.74
N VAL A 95 16.59 -0.23 2.91
CA VAL A 95 16.56 0.99 3.71
C VAL A 95 17.97 1.41 4.14
N SER A 96 18.81 0.46 4.57
CA SER A 96 20.20 0.73 5.00
C SER A 96 21.04 1.34 3.88
N SER A 97 20.95 0.78 2.66
CA SER A 97 21.65 1.30 1.48
C SER A 97 21.17 2.71 1.10
N LYS A 98 19.87 2.98 1.17
CA LYS A 98 19.33 4.33 0.91
C LYS A 98 19.75 5.32 1.98
N LEU A 99 19.75 4.93 3.25
CA LEU A 99 20.24 5.75 4.34
C LEU A 99 21.70 6.15 4.11
N GLN A 100 22.58 5.20 3.79
CA GLN A 100 23.99 5.48 3.48
C GLN A 100 24.14 6.44 2.29
N THR A 101 23.36 6.22 1.24
CA THR A 101 23.41 7.06 0.02
C THR A 101 22.99 8.50 0.33
N ILE A 102 21.91 8.68 1.09
CA ILE A 102 21.37 10.01 1.43
C ILE A 102 22.28 10.71 2.45
N HIS A 103 22.72 9.97 3.46
CA HIS A 103 23.57 10.49 4.52
C HIS A 103 25.03 10.70 4.06
N ARG A 104 25.41 10.25 2.85
CA ARG A 104 26.79 10.27 2.32
C ARG A 104 27.81 9.53 3.19
N GLY A 105 27.36 8.59 4.01
CA GLY A 105 28.22 7.77 4.86
C GLY A 105 28.94 8.50 5.99
N VAL A 106 28.43 9.67 6.44
CA VAL A 106 28.83 10.24 7.73
C VAL A 106 28.17 9.54 8.91
#